data_AF-A0A7D5ZCE1-F1
#
_entry.id   AF-A0A7D5ZCE1-F1
#
_cell.length_a   1.000
_cell.length_b   1.000
_cell.length_c   1.000
_cell.angle_alpha   90.00
_cell.angle_beta   90.00
_cell.angle_gamma   90.00
#
_symmetry.space_group_name_H-M   'P 1'
#
loop_
_entity.id
_entity.type
_entity.pdbx_description
1 polymer ?
#
loop_
_entity_poly.entity_id
_entity_poly.type
_entity_poly.pdbx_seq_one_letter_code
_entity_poly.pdbx_strand_id
1 'polypeptide(L)'
;MPVIGSYRGCDSCRKWKKKCDSTQPGQPCSRCRTRNIACVGVGQQRFKFINQSSSSSSSSSASSGGAAAAAAHSQKVVSRFVEHATPLATGSPKSPLRNGNDRVADTLVYFLASTHQGYNLKPFRLSVFGELPRRIGYSPALDASLAAFTSLLETRQSPSEQLNPRSLQLYASGLKALETSIANPSSRYRSDTLCAAYILSECHIWQGRNAKLSRGHAEGLVYLINNIACQDLKDLFLRGICYAITANLLQDSVFNPNVKLNPWIQELYDMPEQPLRPLLDIQAMSRLPTCELRVFAMLPDLIRHPSENKEQIHWIYSYILDQYLQVKVFISANRETSCWNAYDGIICNERHGLFIAIGITLNALLRAFNPSNILLVSQRSIFCADAIILAERAKQERPLAAHHVPQAIVAAWCVTDDEGTKETLRQLIEDYRSTFAMAKLVQHLSCWPEAPAKLREIPWLTLPKKTEAAAAAAEAAAEADAQSVDTDDGTEIIDRETHEFCCIL
;
A
#
# COMPACT_ATOMS: atom_id res chain seq x y z
N MET A 1 -35.27 8.32 13.35
CA MET A 1 -36.08 7.27 14.00
C MET A 1 -36.89 6.52 12.94
N PRO A 2 -36.89 5.18 12.88
CA PRO A 2 -37.72 4.44 11.92
C PRO A 2 -39.21 4.52 12.30
N VAL A 3 -40.05 5.02 11.40
CA VAL A 3 -41.51 5.02 11.59
C VAL A 3 -42.07 3.71 11.04
N ILE A 4 -42.84 3.00 11.86
CA ILE A 4 -43.52 1.76 11.46
C ILE A 4 -44.72 2.12 10.58
N GLY A 5 -44.71 1.72 9.31
CA GLY A 5 -45.88 1.84 8.45
C GLY A 5 -46.97 0.84 8.84
N SER A 6 -48.21 1.30 9.04
CA SER A 6 -49.35 0.46 9.43
C SER A 6 -49.87 -0.46 8.32
N TYR A 7 -49.46 -0.23 7.07
CA TYR A 7 -49.96 -0.98 5.91
C TYR A 7 -49.22 -2.31 5.72
N ARG A 8 -49.98 -3.42 5.73
CA ARG A 8 -49.46 -4.79 5.61
C ARG A 8 -49.88 -5.53 4.34
N GLY A 9 -50.31 -4.81 3.30
CA GLY A 9 -50.66 -5.42 2.01
C GLY A 9 -49.43 -5.85 1.19
N CYS A 10 -49.64 -6.72 0.20
CA CYS A 10 -48.56 -7.20 -0.69
C CYS A 10 -47.87 -6.09 -1.48
N ASP A 11 -46.69 -6.42 -2.01
CA ASP A 11 -45.83 -5.51 -2.76
C ASP A 11 -46.48 -4.93 -4.00
N SER A 12 -47.15 -5.77 -4.78
CA SER A 12 -47.81 -5.40 -6.03
C SER A 12 -48.95 -4.39 -5.76
N CYS A 13 -49.79 -4.65 -4.76
CA CYS A 13 -50.87 -3.74 -4.38
C CYS A 13 -50.32 -2.42 -3.80
N ARG A 14 -49.24 -2.45 -3.01
CA ARG A 14 -48.58 -1.24 -2.49
C ARG A 14 -48.00 -0.38 -3.61
N LYS A 15 -47.28 -0.98 -4.55
CA LYS A 15 -46.69 -0.28 -5.71
C LYS A 15 -47.75 0.44 -6.53
N TRP A 16 -48.93 -0.14 -6.62
CA TRP A 16 -50.08 0.44 -7.33
C TRP A 16 -50.99 1.31 -6.46
N LYS A 17 -50.64 1.53 -5.18
CA LYS A 17 -51.45 2.28 -4.19
C LYS A 17 -52.91 1.78 -4.12
N LYS A 18 -53.12 0.47 -4.19
CA LYS A 18 -54.43 -0.18 -4.05
C LYS A 18 -54.45 -1.05 -2.80
N LYS A 19 -55.61 -1.15 -2.15
CA LYS A 19 -55.81 -1.98 -0.95
C LYS A 19 -55.65 -3.46 -1.31
N CYS A 20 -54.85 -4.17 -0.53
CA CYS A 20 -54.72 -5.62 -0.59
C CYS A 20 -55.78 -6.28 0.30
N ASP A 21 -56.48 -7.26 -0.26
CA ASP A 21 -57.55 -8.03 0.38
C ASP A 21 -57.09 -9.40 0.93
N SER A 22 -55.84 -9.81 0.67
CA SER A 22 -55.28 -11.02 1.27
C SER A 22 -54.82 -10.76 2.72
N THR A 23 -55.20 -11.66 3.62
CA THR A 23 -54.85 -11.65 5.05
C THR A 23 -53.84 -12.73 5.42
N GLN A 24 -53.55 -13.68 4.53
CA GLN A 24 -52.65 -14.81 4.78
C GLN A 24 -51.38 -14.75 3.90
N PRO A 25 -50.18 -14.98 4.46
CA PRO A 25 -48.94 -15.06 3.68
C PRO A 25 -49.01 -16.19 2.65
N GLY A 26 -48.57 -15.92 1.42
CA GLY A 26 -48.47 -16.93 0.35
C GLY A 26 -49.73 -17.12 -0.50
N GLN A 27 -50.90 -16.63 -0.07
CA GLN A 27 -52.12 -16.68 -0.88
C GLN A 27 -52.29 -15.42 -1.76
N PRO A 28 -52.51 -15.58 -3.08
CA PRO A 28 -52.69 -14.44 -3.98
C PRO A 28 -54.01 -13.73 -3.71
N CYS A 29 -53.92 -12.42 -3.45
CA CYS A 29 -55.08 -11.53 -3.33
C CYS A 29 -55.86 -11.45 -4.65
N SER A 30 -57.13 -11.07 -4.60
CA SER A 30 -58.00 -11.11 -5.80
C SER A 30 -57.39 -10.35 -6.97
N ARG A 31 -56.76 -9.19 -6.71
CA ARG A 31 -56.11 -8.37 -7.75
C ARG A 31 -54.85 -9.01 -8.35
N CYS A 32 -54.04 -9.68 -7.52
CA CYS A 32 -52.84 -10.36 -8.00
C CYS A 32 -53.20 -11.62 -8.79
N ARG A 33 -54.28 -12.31 -8.37
CA ARG A 33 -54.85 -13.48 -9.05
C ARG A 33 -55.38 -13.11 -10.43
N THR A 34 -56.24 -12.09 -10.54
CA THR A 34 -56.80 -11.65 -11.84
C THR A 34 -55.71 -11.20 -12.83
N ARG A 35 -54.59 -10.69 -12.32
CA ARG A 35 -53.48 -10.19 -13.15
C ARG A 35 -52.37 -11.21 -13.36
N ASN A 36 -52.53 -12.43 -12.85
CA ASN A 36 -51.54 -13.49 -12.92
C ASN A 36 -50.12 -13.04 -12.48
N ILE A 37 -50.04 -12.35 -11.34
CA ILE A 37 -48.77 -11.88 -10.76
C ILE A 37 -48.58 -12.41 -9.34
N ALA A 38 -47.31 -12.56 -8.93
CA ALA A 38 -46.97 -13.02 -7.60
C ALA A 38 -47.42 -12.03 -6.51
N CYS A 39 -48.06 -12.56 -5.47
CA CYS A 39 -48.54 -11.79 -4.33
C CYS A 39 -47.60 -11.96 -3.14
N VAL A 40 -46.49 -11.22 -3.16
CA VAL A 40 -45.40 -11.35 -2.17
C VAL A 40 -45.51 -10.25 -1.10
N GLY A 41 -45.19 -10.57 0.14
CA GLY A 41 -45.04 -9.59 1.22
C GLY A 41 -46.33 -9.23 1.98
N VAL A 42 -47.40 -10.01 1.86
CA VAL A 42 -48.60 -9.87 2.71
C VAL A 42 -48.21 -10.09 4.18
N GLY A 43 -48.64 -9.20 5.08
CA GLY A 43 -48.36 -9.28 6.51
C GLY A 43 -47.01 -8.70 6.96
N GLN A 44 -46.07 -8.47 6.04
CA GLN A 44 -44.73 -7.99 6.38
C GLN A 44 -44.74 -6.55 6.89
N GLN A 45 -44.06 -6.32 8.02
CA GLN A 45 -43.85 -5.00 8.60
C GLN A 45 -42.70 -4.30 7.87
N ARG A 46 -42.93 -3.08 7.39
CA ARG A 46 -41.94 -2.36 6.59
C ARG A 46 -41.65 -1.00 7.21
N PHE A 47 -40.38 -0.74 7.46
CA PHE A 47 -39.90 0.49 8.05
C PHE A 47 -39.70 1.54 6.95
N LYS A 48 -40.14 2.77 7.21
CA LYS A 48 -39.81 3.92 6.38
C LYS A 48 -38.86 4.81 7.16
N PHE A 49 -37.67 5.04 6.61
CA PHE A 49 -36.75 6.04 7.12
C PHE A 49 -37.21 7.40 6.64
N ILE A 50 -37.54 8.28 7.58
CA ILE A 50 -37.87 9.68 7.31
C ILE A 50 -36.67 10.50 7.77
N ASN A 51 -36.10 11.29 6.86
CA ASN A 51 -35.06 12.25 7.19
C ASN A 51 -35.75 13.47 7.82
N GLN A 52 -35.49 13.73 9.10
CA GLN A 52 -35.97 14.94 9.77
C GLN A 52 -35.02 16.09 9.41
N SER A 53 -35.39 16.89 8.41
CA SER A 53 -34.86 18.25 8.31
C SER A 53 -35.47 19.06 9.47
N SER A 54 -34.61 19.59 10.34
CA SER A 54 -34.98 20.41 11.49
C SER A 54 -35.68 21.70 11.06
N SER A 55 -37.00 21.67 10.98
CA SER A 55 -37.85 22.87 11.06
C SER A 55 -38.56 22.82 12.41
N SER A 56 -37.92 23.41 13.42
CA SER A 56 -38.49 23.64 14.73
C SER A 56 -39.63 24.66 14.63
N SER A 57 -40.85 24.16 14.51
CA SER A 57 -42.06 24.92 14.78
C SER A 57 -42.32 24.89 16.29
N SER A 58 -41.80 25.87 17.01
CA SER A 58 -42.23 26.16 18.39
C SER A 58 -43.38 27.16 18.36
N SER A 59 -44.50 26.67 18.89
CA SER A 59 -45.71 27.34 19.34
C SER A 59 -45.54 28.79 19.83
N SER A 60 -46.43 29.63 19.34
CA SER A 60 -46.74 30.98 19.79
C SER A 60 -47.34 31.05 21.20
N SER A 61 -46.81 31.93 22.05
CA SER A 61 -47.53 32.51 23.18
C SER A 61 -46.95 33.87 23.61
N ALA A 62 -47.76 34.91 23.38
CA ALA A 62 -48.03 36.09 24.22
C ALA A 62 -46.92 37.08 24.69
N SER A 63 -47.18 38.33 24.29
CA SER A 63 -47.23 39.58 25.10
C SER A 63 -45.98 40.39 25.49
N SER A 64 -46.08 41.67 25.07
CA SER A 64 -45.74 42.93 25.76
C SER A 64 -44.28 43.39 25.93
N GLY A 65 -44.04 44.64 25.48
CA GLY A 65 -43.26 45.61 26.26
C GLY A 65 -42.00 46.20 25.61
N GLY A 66 -42.15 47.38 25.00
CA GLY A 66 -41.33 48.58 25.25
C GLY A 66 -39.79 48.52 25.28
N ALA A 67 -39.20 49.06 24.21
CA ALA A 67 -38.19 50.15 24.16
C ALA A 67 -36.74 50.00 24.72
N ALA A 68 -35.80 50.25 23.77
CA ALA A 68 -34.54 51.02 23.87
C ALA A 68 -33.34 50.38 24.63
N ALA A 69 -32.08 50.41 24.17
CA ALA A 69 -31.41 51.05 23.04
C ALA A 69 -30.02 50.41 22.77
N ALA A 70 -29.54 50.57 21.53
CA ALA A 70 -28.14 50.76 21.06
C ALA A 70 -27.07 49.68 21.41
N ALA A 71 -26.13 49.26 20.56
CA ALA A 71 -25.58 49.78 19.32
C ALA A 71 -24.80 48.68 18.55
N ALA A 72 -24.34 49.05 17.35
CA ALA A 72 -23.21 48.51 16.59
C ALA A 72 -23.47 47.43 15.51
N HIS A 73 -23.77 47.95 14.32
CA HIS A 73 -23.20 47.62 13.00
C HIS A 73 -22.42 46.30 12.83
N SER A 74 -22.93 45.43 11.94
CA SER A 74 -22.09 44.73 10.97
C SER A 74 -22.84 44.53 9.65
N GLN A 75 -22.13 44.79 8.56
CA GLN A 75 -22.63 45.00 7.21
C GLN A 75 -23.10 43.70 6.54
N LYS A 76 -24.27 43.80 5.91
CA LYS A 76 -24.78 42.88 4.90
C LYS A 76 -23.93 42.96 3.63
N VAL A 77 -23.43 41.82 3.16
CA VAL A 77 -23.20 41.59 1.73
C VAL A 77 -24.16 40.50 1.30
N VAL A 78 -25.30 40.90 0.74
CA VAL A 78 -26.26 39.98 0.11
C VAL A 78 -26.09 40.10 -1.40
N SER A 79 -25.62 39.00 -1.96
CA SER A 79 -25.51 38.72 -3.39
C SER A 79 -26.87 38.87 -4.09
N ARG A 80 -26.86 39.60 -5.21
CA ARG A 80 -27.97 39.72 -6.16
C ARG A 80 -28.11 38.42 -6.94
N PHE A 81 -29.26 37.75 -6.89
CA PHE A 81 -29.72 36.92 -7.99
C PHE A 81 -31.24 37.02 -8.20
N VAL A 82 -31.54 37.49 -9.40
CA VAL A 82 -32.73 37.50 -10.28
C VAL A 82 -33.93 36.61 -9.90
N GLU A 83 -35.11 37.20 -10.06
CA GLU A 83 -36.46 36.66 -9.91
C GLU A 83 -36.89 35.65 -11.00
N HIS A 84 -37.68 34.67 -10.55
CA HIS A 84 -38.81 34.01 -11.19
C HIS A 84 -38.66 33.26 -12.53
N ALA A 85 -38.54 31.92 -12.41
CA ALA A 85 -39.20 30.98 -13.32
C ALA A 85 -39.80 29.82 -12.50
N THR A 86 -41.06 29.48 -12.77
CA THR A 86 -41.80 28.36 -12.18
C THR A 86 -41.14 27.01 -12.54
N PRO A 87 -40.86 26.12 -11.57
CA PRO A 87 -40.24 24.84 -11.90
C PRO A 87 -41.29 23.90 -12.51
N LEU A 88 -41.10 23.55 -13.78
CA LEU A 88 -41.72 22.35 -14.35
C LEU A 88 -41.35 21.14 -13.47
N ALA A 89 -42.32 20.26 -13.25
CA ALA A 89 -42.15 19.02 -12.50
C ALA A 89 -41.05 18.15 -13.14
N THR A 90 -39.82 18.32 -12.67
CA THR A 90 -38.72 17.42 -12.95
C THR A 90 -39.03 16.11 -12.27
N GLY A 91 -39.12 15.05 -13.07
CA GLY A 91 -39.17 13.68 -12.53
C GLY A 91 -38.03 13.50 -11.53
N SER A 92 -38.31 12.75 -10.46
CA SER A 92 -37.30 12.34 -9.48
C SER A 92 -35.98 12.01 -10.18
N PRO A 93 -34.83 12.55 -9.74
CA PRO A 93 -33.56 12.31 -10.41
C PRO A 93 -33.38 10.81 -10.54
N LYS A 94 -33.31 10.33 -11.79
CA LYS A 94 -32.88 8.97 -12.05
C LYS A 94 -31.50 8.85 -11.41
N SER A 95 -31.31 7.85 -10.55
CA SER A 95 -29.97 7.51 -10.06
C SER A 95 -29.02 7.53 -11.26
N PRO A 96 -27.89 8.25 -11.21
CA PRO A 96 -27.00 8.33 -12.35
C PRO A 96 -26.69 6.90 -12.82
N LEU A 97 -26.62 6.70 -14.14
CA LEU A 97 -26.17 5.45 -14.73
C LEU A 97 -24.73 5.20 -14.24
N ARG A 98 -24.58 4.62 -13.05
CA ARG A 98 -23.29 4.25 -12.48
C ARG A 98 -22.71 3.17 -13.38
N ASN A 99 -21.82 3.55 -14.28
CA ASN A 99 -21.03 2.56 -15.01
C ASN A 99 -19.97 1.97 -14.05
N GLY A 100 -19.29 0.92 -14.46
CA GLY A 100 -18.26 0.29 -13.62
C GLY A 100 -17.16 1.26 -13.17
N ASN A 101 -16.82 2.22 -14.03
CA ASN A 101 -15.77 3.20 -13.82
C ASN A 101 -16.13 4.22 -12.73
N ASP A 102 -17.39 4.66 -12.65
CA ASP A 102 -17.86 5.56 -11.58
C ASP A 102 -17.65 4.92 -10.20
N ARG A 103 -17.91 3.61 -10.09
CA ARG A 103 -17.70 2.88 -8.84
C ARG A 103 -16.22 2.80 -8.47
N VAL A 104 -15.35 2.52 -9.45
CA VAL A 104 -13.90 2.46 -9.24
C VAL A 104 -13.37 3.83 -8.79
N ALA A 105 -13.81 4.91 -9.43
CA ALA A 105 -13.44 6.27 -9.08
C ALA A 105 -13.87 6.61 -7.64
N ASP A 106 -15.14 6.34 -7.29
CA ASP A 106 -15.67 6.56 -5.94
C ASP A 106 -14.87 5.81 -4.87
N THR A 107 -14.50 4.55 -5.14
CA THR A 107 -13.70 3.74 -4.21
C THR A 107 -12.29 4.30 -4.03
N LEU A 108 -11.61 4.71 -5.10
CA LEU A 108 -10.28 5.33 -4.99
C LEU A 108 -10.35 6.64 -4.21
N VAL A 109 -11.34 7.50 -4.50
CA VAL A 109 -11.54 8.77 -3.78
C VAL A 109 -11.81 8.50 -2.30
N TYR A 110 -12.62 7.49 -1.96
CA TYR A 110 -12.86 7.09 -0.58
C TYR A 110 -11.56 6.75 0.16
N PHE A 111 -10.71 5.90 -0.40
CA PHE A 111 -9.45 5.51 0.25
C PHE A 111 -8.41 6.65 0.29
N LEU A 112 -8.38 7.53 -0.72
CA LEU A 112 -7.52 8.73 -0.72
C LEU A 112 -7.99 9.81 0.28
N ALA A 113 -9.29 9.87 0.56
CA ALA A 113 -9.90 10.80 1.51
C ALA A 113 -10.01 10.22 2.93
N SER A 114 -9.68 8.93 3.12
CA SER A 114 -9.83 8.26 4.41
C SER A 114 -8.97 8.92 5.50
N THR A 115 -9.59 9.20 6.63
CA THR A 115 -8.88 9.67 7.84
C THR A 115 -8.30 8.53 8.66
N HIS A 116 -8.67 7.28 8.35
CA HIS A 116 -8.11 6.11 8.99
C HIS A 116 -6.68 5.87 8.49
N GLN A 117 -5.69 5.97 9.37
CA GLN A 117 -4.27 5.91 9.02
C GLN A 117 -3.91 4.63 8.25
N GLY A 118 -4.45 3.49 8.68
CA GLY A 118 -4.19 2.22 8.04
C GLY A 118 -4.85 1.92 6.70
N TYR A 119 -5.80 2.77 6.25
CA TYR A 119 -6.48 2.61 4.95
C TYR A 119 -6.29 3.80 4.02
N ASN A 120 -5.54 4.82 4.44
CA ASN A 120 -5.28 5.96 3.59
C ASN A 120 -4.27 5.57 2.50
N LEU A 121 -4.63 5.79 1.23
CA LEU A 121 -3.73 5.53 0.10
C LEU A 121 -2.76 6.68 -0.18
N LYS A 122 -2.95 7.87 0.40
CA LYS A 122 -2.03 8.99 0.17
C LYS A 122 -0.60 8.67 0.59
N PRO A 123 -0.31 8.14 1.80
CA PRO A 123 1.06 7.76 2.16
C PRO A 123 1.63 6.72 1.20
N PHE A 124 0.77 5.88 0.63
CA PHE A 124 1.14 4.87 -0.34
C PHE A 124 1.31 5.49 -1.74
N ARG A 125 2.50 6.02 -2.04
CA ARG A 125 2.90 6.50 -3.38
C ARG A 125 1.95 7.55 -3.96
N LEU A 126 1.76 8.67 -3.24
CA LEU A 126 0.84 9.77 -3.59
C LEU A 126 0.89 10.21 -5.05
N SER A 127 2.08 10.31 -5.64
CA SER A 127 2.28 10.78 -7.02
C SER A 127 1.71 9.85 -8.09
N VAL A 128 1.46 8.60 -7.72
CA VAL A 128 0.74 7.63 -8.56
C VAL A 128 -0.73 7.63 -8.17
N PHE A 129 -1.04 7.31 -6.91
CA PHE A 129 -2.43 7.05 -6.51
C PHE A 129 -3.33 8.28 -6.53
N GLY A 130 -2.78 9.48 -6.29
CA GLY A 130 -3.52 10.75 -6.38
C GLY A 130 -3.97 11.09 -7.81
N GLU A 131 -3.27 10.58 -8.82
CA GLU A 131 -3.57 10.79 -10.23
C GLU A 131 -4.60 9.80 -10.78
N LEU A 132 -4.77 8.63 -10.16
CA LEU A 132 -5.57 7.54 -10.72
C LEU A 132 -7.04 7.90 -10.98
N PRO A 133 -7.77 8.60 -10.08
CA PRO A 133 -9.18 8.90 -10.31
C PRO A 133 -9.46 9.64 -11.61
N ARG A 134 -8.58 10.57 -12.01
CA ARG A 134 -8.75 11.36 -13.24
C ARG A 134 -8.31 10.65 -14.52
N ARG A 135 -7.63 9.50 -14.39
CA ARG A 135 -7.14 8.69 -15.52
C ARG A 135 -8.09 7.56 -15.91
N ILE A 136 -9.16 7.37 -15.14
CA ILE A 136 -10.20 6.39 -15.45
C ILE A 136 -10.92 6.77 -16.76
N GLY A 137 -11.15 5.77 -17.62
CA GLY A 137 -11.83 5.92 -18.90
C GLY A 137 -10.93 6.17 -20.10
N TYR A 138 -9.62 6.37 -19.89
CA TYR A 138 -8.67 6.68 -20.97
C TYR A 138 -7.86 5.47 -21.46
N SER A 139 -7.72 4.44 -20.64
CA SER A 139 -6.94 3.24 -20.95
C SER A 139 -7.68 1.98 -20.49
N PRO A 140 -8.06 1.07 -21.40
CA PRO A 140 -8.75 -0.17 -21.04
C PRO A 140 -7.95 -1.05 -20.07
N ALA A 141 -6.62 -1.11 -20.22
CA ALA A 141 -5.76 -1.86 -19.32
C ALA A 141 -5.72 -1.23 -17.92
N LEU A 142 -5.59 0.09 -17.83
CA LEU A 142 -5.58 0.80 -16.56
C LEU A 142 -6.93 0.65 -15.85
N ASP A 143 -8.04 0.88 -16.55
CA ASP A 143 -9.39 0.73 -16.00
C ASP A 143 -9.64 -0.68 -15.45
N ALA A 144 -9.26 -1.72 -16.21
CA ALA A 144 -9.40 -3.11 -15.77
C ALA A 144 -8.50 -3.42 -14.55
N SER A 145 -7.28 -2.91 -14.52
CA SER A 145 -6.37 -3.07 -13.37
C SER A 145 -6.91 -2.36 -12.11
N LEU A 146 -7.47 -1.16 -12.26
CA LEU A 146 -8.08 -0.41 -11.16
C LEU A 146 -9.37 -1.07 -10.65
N ALA A 147 -10.16 -1.68 -11.54
CA ALA A 147 -11.30 -2.49 -11.14
C ALA A 147 -10.88 -3.70 -10.29
N ALA A 148 -9.79 -4.38 -10.67
CA ALA A 148 -9.23 -5.47 -9.88
C ALA A 148 -8.72 -4.99 -8.51
N PHE A 149 -7.96 -3.89 -8.50
CA PHE A 149 -7.36 -3.32 -7.29
C PHE A 149 -8.41 -2.82 -6.29
N THR A 150 -9.38 -2.03 -6.76
CA THR A 150 -10.48 -1.54 -5.90
C THR A 150 -11.36 -2.66 -5.39
N SER A 151 -11.63 -3.70 -6.19
CA SER A 151 -12.34 -4.89 -5.72
C SER A 151 -11.55 -5.61 -4.62
N LEU A 152 -10.21 -5.67 -4.72
CA LEU A 152 -9.37 -6.27 -3.69
C LEU A 152 -9.43 -5.45 -2.40
N LEU A 153 -9.27 -4.13 -2.48
CA LEU A 153 -9.40 -3.21 -1.34
C LEU A 153 -10.76 -3.30 -0.64
N GLU A 154 -11.85 -3.43 -1.39
CA GLU A 154 -13.21 -3.54 -0.85
C GLU A 154 -13.47 -4.88 -0.14
N THR A 155 -12.84 -5.96 -0.63
CA THR A 155 -13.21 -7.33 -0.24
C THR A 155 -12.21 -8.01 0.67
N ARG A 156 -11.05 -7.38 0.92
CA ARG A 156 -9.94 -8.00 1.62
C ARG A 156 -9.37 -7.05 2.67
N GLN A 157 -9.59 -7.39 3.93
CA GLN A 157 -9.01 -6.69 5.07
C GLN A 157 -7.64 -7.28 5.46
N SER A 158 -7.38 -8.53 5.07
CA SER A 158 -6.13 -9.25 5.34
C SER A 158 -5.74 -10.21 4.21
N PRO A 159 -4.43 -10.43 3.94
CA PRO A 159 -3.93 -11.49 3.06
C PRO A 159 -4.31 -12.92 3.50
N SER A 160 -4.72 -13.14 4.75
CA SER A 160 -5.15 -14.46 5.24
C SER A 160 -6.59 -14.82 4.86
N GLU A 161 -7.39 -13.86 4.40
CA GLU A 161 -8.79 -14.09 4.05
C GLU A 161 -8.93 -14.87 2.74
N GLN A 162 -10.06 -15.56 2.56
CA GLN A 162 -10.35 -16.20 1.27
C GLN A 162 -10.55 -15.14 0.18
N LEU A 163 -9.98 -15.40 -1.00
CA LEU A 163 -10.11 -14.49 -2.13
C LEU A 163 -11.55 -14.48 -2.64
N ASN A 164 -12.11 -13.28 -2.77
CA ASN A 164 -13.41 -13.10 -3.38
C ASN A 164 -13.36 -13.54 -4.86
N PRO A 165 -14.26 -14.43 -5.33
CA PRO A 165 -14.29 -14.89 -6.72
C PRO A 165 -14.36 -13.75 -7.75
N ARG A 166 -15.04 -12.65 -7.42
CA ARG A 166 -15.11 -11.45 -8.25
C ARG A 166 -13.73 -10.79 -8.39
N SER A 167 -13.01 -10.62 -7.29
CA SER A 167 -11.67 -10.03 -7.31
C SER A 167 -10.72 -10.87 -8.16
N LEU A 168 -10.84 -12.20 -8.13
CA LEU A 168 -10.09 -13.10 -9.01
C LEU A 168 -10.44 -12.94 -10.49
N GLN A 169 -11.73 -12.85 -10.81
CA GLN A 169 -12.21 -12.64 -12.19
C GLN A 169 -11.75 -11.28 -12.74
N LEU A 170 -11.82 -10.23 -11.92
CA LEU A 170 -11.35 -8.89 -12.31
C LEU A 170 -9.84 -8.86 -12.50
N TYR A 171 -9.07 -9.53 -11.63
CA TYR A 171 -7.63 -9.66 -11.81
C TYR A 171 -7.27 -10.38 -13.12
N ALA A 172 -7.90 -11.53 -13.40
CA ALA A 172 -7.70 -12.24 -14.66
C ALA A 172 -8.11 -11.40 -15.89
N SER A 173 -9.16 -10.60 -15.76
CA SER A 173 -9.60 -9.66 -16.81
C SER A 173 -8.60 -8.53 -17.01
N GLY A 174 -8.03 -8.00 -15.93
CA GLY A 174 -6.94 -7.01 -15.95
C GLY A 174 -5.70 -7.53 -16.67
N LEU A 175 -5.27 -8.77 -16.40
CA LEU A 175 -4.15 -9.40 -17.11
C LEU A 175 -4.40 -9.50 -18.62
N LYS A 176 -5.60 -9.92 -19.04
CA LYS A 176 -5.96 -9.99 -20.48
C LYS A 176 -5.99 -8.62 -21.14
N ALA A 177 -6.51 -7.60 -20.45
CA ALA A 177 -6.52 -6.24 -20.95
C ALA A 177 -5.11 -5.67 -21.09
N LEU A 178 -4.23 -5.92 -20.10
CA LEU A 178 -2.83 -5.55 -20.16
C LEU A 178 -2.10 -6.25 -21.30
N GLU A 179 -2.29 -7.57 -21.47
CA GLU A 179 -1.71 -8.34 -22.57
C GLU A 179 -2.11 -7.75 -23.93
N THR A 180 -3.39 -7.40 -24.10
CA THR A 180 -3.89 -6.76 -25.31
C THR A 180 -3.23 -5.39 -25.54
N SER A 181 -3.08 -4.58 -24.49
CA SER A 181 -2.42 -3.28 -24.57
C SER A 181 -0.92 -3.38 -24.86
N ILE A 182 -0.24 -4.41 -24.36
CA ILE A 182 1.16 -4.71 -24.67
C ILE A 182 1.28 -5.21 -26.11
N ALA A 183 0.37 -6.04 -26.60
CA ALA A 183 0.40 -6.51 -27.98
C ALA A 183 0.26 -5.36 -29.00
N ASN A 184 -0.54 -4.34 -28.68
CA ASN A 184 -0.80 -3.20 -29.54
C ASN A 184 0.34 -2.13 -29.50
N PRO A 185 1.02 -1.85 -30.63
CA PRO A 185 2.11 -0.88 -30.69
C PRO A 185 1.76 0.53 -30.22
N SER A 186 0.51 0.97 -30.37
CA SER A 186 0.11 2.34 -29.99
C SER A 186 -0.11 2.52 -28.49
N SER A 187 -0.33 1.43 -27.74
CA SER A 187 -0.55 1.46 -26.30
C SER A 187 0.58 0.85 -25.49
N ARG A 188 1.43 0.00 -26.08
CA ARG A 188 2.43 -0.82 -25.37
C ARG A 188 3.30 -0.02 -24.39
N TYR A 189 3.82 1.12 -24.83
CA TYR A 189 4.78 1.90 -24.06
C TYR A 189 4.21 3.21 -23.53
N ARG A 190 2.90 3.25 -23.24
CA ARG A 190 2.26 4.39 -22.58
C ARG A 190 2.38 4.28 -21.06
N SER A 191 2.43 5.42 -20.38
CA SER A 191 2.44 5.49 -18.91
C SER A 191 1.25 4.77 -18.27
N ASP A 192 0.07 4.83 -18.89
CA ASP A 192 -1.12 4.12 -18.40
C ASP A 192 -0.95 2.58 -18.46
N THR A 193 -0.23 2.06 -19.45
CA THR A 193 0.07 0.61 -19.58
C THR A 193 1.10 0.17 -18.54
N LEU A 194 2.14 0.97 -18.30
CA LEU A 194 3.11 0.73 -17.22
C LEU A 194 2.43 0.75 -15.85
N CYS A 195 1.54 1.73 -15.63
CA CYS A 195 0.77 1.84 -14.40
C CYS A 195 -0.14 0.62 -14.20
N ALA A 196 -0.82 0.15 -15.25
CA ALA A 196 -1.64 -1.05 -15.19
C ALA A 196 -0.82 -2.30 -14.81
N ALA A 197 0.39 -2.45 -15.37
CA ALA A 197 1.31 -3.53 -15.00
C ALA A 197 1.73 -3.45 -13.53
N TYR A 198 2.08 -2.25 -13.04
CA TYR A 198 2.44 -2.01 -11.65
C TYR A 198 1.27 -2.32 -10.69
N ILE A 199 0.06 -1.84 -10.98
CA ILE A 199 -1.12 -2.10 -10.15
C ILE A 199 -1.45 -3.59 -10.10
N LEU A 200 -1.31 -4.31 -11.22
CA LEU A 200 -1.53 -5.76 -11.26
C LEU A 200 -0.44 -6.53 -10.50
N SER A 201 0.82 -6.07 -10.48
CA SER A 201 1.83 -6.68 -9.63
C SER A 201 1.50 -6.52 -8.14
N GLU A 202 1.02 -5.34 -7.71
CA GLU A 202 0.57 -5.13 -6.34
C GLU A 202 -0.64 -6.03 -6.00
N CYS A 203 -1.62 -6.12 -6.91
CA CYS A 203 -2.75 -7.03 -6.76
C CYS A 203 -2.32 -8.49 -6.62
N HIS A 204 -1.28 -8.92 -7.33
CA HIS A 204 -0.77 -10.29 -7.25
C HIS A 204 -0.20 -10.58 -5.86
N ILE A 205 0.64 -9.68 -5.34
CA ILE A 205 1.23 -9.79 -4.00
C ILE A 205 0.14 -9.89 -2.94
N TRP A 206 -0.85 -8.99 -3.02
CA TRP A 206 -1.91 -8.90 -2.03
C TRP A 206 -2.89 -10.08 -2.06
N GLN A 207 -2.96 -10.79 -3.19
CA GLN A 207 -3.70 -12.03 -3.28
C GLN A 207 -3.04 -13.18 -2.50
N GLY A 208 -1.79 -13.04 -2.03
CA GLY A 208 -1.08 -14.10 -1.31
C GLY A 208 -0.85 -15.35 -2.17
N ARG A 209 -0.75 -15.16 -3.49
CA ARG A 209 -0.57 -16.24 -4.47
C ARG A 209 0.90 -16.62 -4.62
N ASN A 210 1.12 -17.82 -5.17
CA ASN A 210 2.43 -18.48 -5.27
C ASN A 210 3.56 -17.55 -5.71
N ALA A 211 4.64 -17.49 -4.93
CA ALA A 211 5.81 -16.66 -5.20
C ALA A 211 6.56 -16.99 -6.50
N LYS A 212 6.39 -18.20 -7.06
CA LYS A 212 6.92 -18.51 -8.39
C LYS A 212 6.31 -17.63 -9.49
N LEU A 213 5.07 -17.16 -9.30
CA LEU A 213 4.38 -16.31 -10.26
C LEU A 213 4.76 -14.82 -10.14
N SER A 214 5.26 -14.35 -8.99
CA SER A 214 5.71 -12.94 -8.86
C SER A 214 6.98 -12.65 -9.63
N ARG A 215 7.86 -13.64 -9.85
CA ARG A 215 9.11 -13.43 -10.61
C ARG A 215 8.84 -12.89 -12.01
N GLY A 216 7.80 -13.39 -12.68
CA GLY A 216 7.39 -12.90 -14.00
C GLY A 216 6.87 -11.46 -14.00
N HIS A 217 6.31 -10.99 -12.88
CA HIS A 217 5.88 -9.59 -12.76
C HIS A 217 7.07 -8.64 -12.68
N ALA A 218 8.08 -8.94 -11.86
CA ALA A 218 9.27 -8.10 -11.73
C ALA A 218 10.03 -8.01 -13.07
N GLU A 219 10.26 -9.14 -13.74
CA GLU A 219 10.92 -9.19 -15.05
C GLU A 219 10.11 -8.45 -16.13
N GLY A 220 8.79 -8.60 -16.13
CA GLY A 220 7.90 -7.86 -17.03
C GLY A 220 7.94 -6.34 -16.79
N LEU A 221 8.00 -5.91 -15.53
CA LEU A 221 8.14 -4.49 -15.17
C LEU A 221 9.50 -3.93 -15.62
N VAL A 222 10.59 -4.68 -15.43
CA VAL A 222 11.93 -4.31 -15.96
C VAL A 222 11.89 -4.12 -17.47
N TYR A 223 11.27 -5.05 -18.20
CA TYR A 223 11.13 -4.93 -19.65
C TYR A 223 10.37 -3.65 -20.05
N LEU A 224 9.23 -3.38 -19.41
CA LEU A 224 8.42 -2.21 -19.75
C LEU A 224 9.10 -0.89 -19.36
N ILE A 225 9.64 -0.79 -18.14
CA ILE A 225 10.27 0.45 -17.66
C ILE A 225 11.50 0.79 -18.50
N ASN A 226 12.29 -0.20 -18.92
CA ASN A 226 13.47 0.02 -19.76
C ASN A 226 13.13 0.63 -21.13
N ASN A 227 11.92 0.41 -21.64
CA ASN A 227 11.44 0.99 -22.90
C ASN A 227 10.67 2.31 -22.73
N ILE A 228 10.26 2.65 -21.50
CA ILE A 228 9.40 3.81 -21.21
C ILE A 228 10.19 4.93 -20.51
N ALA A 229 11.12 4.59 -19.63
CA ALA A 229 11.88 5.56 -18.83
C ALA A 229 12.66 6.57 -19.71
N CYS A 230 13.06 6.20 -20.92
CA CYS A 230 13.78 7.07 -21.84
C CYS A 230 12.88 8.05 -22.64
N GLN A 231 11.55 8.06 -22.44
CA GLN A 231 10.63 8.86 -23.26
C GLN A 231 10.48 10.32 -22.78
N ASP A 232 9.86 10.55 -21.62
CA ASP A 232 9.68 11.88 -21.02
C ASP A 232 9.43 11.81 -19.51
N LEU A 233 10.49 11.78 -18.71
CA LEU A 233 10.39 11.78 -17.25
C LEU A 233 9.95 13.12 -16.64
N LYS A 234 9.70 14.16 -17.46
CA LYS A 234 9.09 15.41 -16.96
C LYS A 234 7.61 15.22 -16.61
N ASP A 235 6.93 14.22 -17.19
CA ASP A 235 5.61 13.81 -16.71
C ASP A 235 5.71 13.28 -15.28
N LEU A 236 5.15 14.03 -14.33
CA LEU A 236 5.16 13.71 -12.90
C LEU A 236 4.51 12.35 -12.60
N PHE A 237 3.50 11.96 -13.37
CA PHE A 237 2.83 10.68 -13.20
C PHE A 237 3.73 9.53 -13.63
N LEU A 238 4.28 9.60 -14.86
CA LEU A 238 5.23 8.59 -15.34
C LEU A 238 6.41 8.45 -14.39
N ARG A 239 7.00 9.58 -13.99
CA ARG A 239 8.10 9.60 -13.02
C ARG A 239 7.71 8.97 -11.68
N GLY A 240 6.52 9.27 -11.17
CA GLY A 240 6.00 8.66 -9.95
C GLY A 240 5.88 7.15 -10.08
N ILE A 241 5.39 6.65 -11.21
CA ILE A 241 5.31 5.20 -11.50
C ILE A 241 6.71 4.58 -11.53
N CYS A 242 7.67 5.22 -12.21
CA CYS A 242 9.04 4.72 -12.28
C CYS A 242 9.67 4.60 -10.89
N TYR A 243 9.54 5.60 -10.01
CA TYR A 243 10.02 5.48 -8.62
C TYR A 243 9.29 4.38 -7.83
N ALA A 244 7.97 4.26 -8.00
CA ALA A 244 7.18 3.22 -7.32
C ALA A 244 7.62 1.80 -7.71
N ILE A 245 7.83 1.58 -9.02
CA ILE A 245 8.37 0.32 -9.55
C ILE A 245 9.81 0.10 -9.06
N THR A 246 10.66 1.12 -9.11
CA THR A 246 12.07 1.01 -8.70
C THR A 246 12.20 0.58 -7.25
N ALA A 247 11.36 1.10 -6.35
CA ALA A 247 11.35 0.68 -4.95
C ALA A 247 11.05 -0.83 -4.78
N ASN A 248 10.21 -1.42 -5.63
CA ASN A 248 9.97 -2.86 -5.63
C ASN A 248 11.13 -3.64 -6.25
N LEU A 249 11.60 -3.18 -7.41
CA LEU A 249 12.66 -3.86 -8.15
C LEU A 249 14.00 -3.86 -7.42
N LEU A 250 14.28 -2.84 -6.60
CA LEU A 250 15.45 -2.83 -5.71
C LEU A 250 15.46 -4.07 -4.81
N GLN A 251 14.33 -4.35 -4.14
CA GLN A 251 14.19 -5.53 -3.28
C GLN A 251 14.24 -6.83 -4.09
N ASP A 252 13.53 -6.88 -5.23
CA ASP A 252 13.52 -8.07 -6.08
C ASP A 252 14.93 -8.39 -6.63
N SER A 253 15.72 -7.37 -6.98
CA SER A 253 17.06 -7.53 -7.55
C SER A 253 18.12 -8.06 -6.58
N VAL A 254 17.86 -7.98 -5.26
CA VAL A 254 18.70 -8.63 -4.26
C VAL A 254 18.62 -10.16 -4.42
N PHE A 255 17.42 -10.69 -4.62
CA PHE A 255 17.14 -12.14 -4.63
C PHE A 255 16.88 -12.72 -6.03
N ASN A 256 16.85 -11.88 -7.07
CA ASN A 256 16.63 -12.29 -8.45
C ASN A 256 17.63 -11.60 -9.40
N PRO A 257 18.69 -12.30 -9.85
CA PRO A 257 19.70 -11.71 -10.75
C PRO A 257 19.15 -11.35 -12.14
N ASN A 258 17.96 -11.83 -12.52
CA ASN A 258 17.30 -11.43 -13.76
C ASN A 258 16.74 -9.99 -13.70
N VAL A 259 16.54 -9.44 -12.50
CA VAL A 259 16.05 -8.07 -12.32
C VAL A 259 17.23 -7.10 -12.40
N LYS A 260 17.53 -6.65 -13.62
CA LYS A 260 18.59 -5.68 -13.89
C LYS A 260 18.04 -4.26 -13.85
N LEU A 261 18.58 -3.45 -12.94
CA LEU A 261 18.21 -2.03 -12.79
C LEU A 261 18.86 -1.13 -13.84
N ASN A 262 20.09 -1.45 -14.26
CA ASN A 262 20.76 -0.73 -15.34
C ASN A 262 20.31 -1.23 -16.72
N PRO A 263 20.29 -0.36 -17.76
CA PRO A 263 20.73 1.04 -17.74
C PRO A 263 19.63 2.05 -17.34
N TRP A 264 18.35 1.68 -17.42
CA TRP A 264 17.22 2.62 -17.32
C TRP A 264 17.16 3.41 -16.01
N ILE A 265 17.65 2.87 -14.89
CA ILE A 265 17.63 3.56 -13.59
C ILE A 265 18.48 4.84 -13.59
N GLN A 266 19.46 4.95 -14.49
CA GLN A 266 20.32 6.12 -14.61
C GLN A 266 19.53 7.38 -14.95
N GLU A 267 18.48 7.23 -15.77
CA GLU A 267 17.56 8.31 -16.12
C GLU A 267 16.82 8.89 -14.89
N LEU A 268 16.72 8.13 -13.79
CA LEU A 268 16.09 8.59 -12.55
C LEU A 268 17.05 9.27 -11.57
N TYR A 269 18.37 9.09 -11.71
CA TYR A 269 19.34 9.64 -10.77
C TYR A 269 19.41 11.17 -10.82
N ASP A 270 19.27 11.74 -12.01
CA ASP A 270 19.38 13.19 -12.21
C ASP A 270 18.02 13.89 -12.08
N MET A 271 16.95 13.14 -11.82
CA MET A 271 15.62 13.69 -11.63
C MET A 271 15.48 14.24 -10.22
N PRO A 272 14.99 15.48 -10.06
CA PRO A 272 14.81 16.06 -8.73
C PRO A 272 13.79 15.24 -7.95
N GLU A 273 14.08 14.92 -6.68
CA GLU A 273 13.13 14.23 -5.83
C GLU A 273 11.79 14.99 -5.86
N GLN A 274 10.68 14.26 -6.01
CA GLN A 274 9.38 14.91 -5.95
C GLN A 274 9.25 15.52 -4.54
N PRO A 275 8.91 16.82 -4.43
CA PRO A 275 8.80 17.44 -3.12
C PRO A 275 7.78 16.65 -2.31
N LEU A 276 8.24 15.99 -1.25
CA LEU A 276 7.37 15.65 -0.15
C LEU A 276 6.72 16.96 0.27
N ARG A 277 5.39 16.95 0.35
CA ARG A 277 4.50 18.08 0.59
C ARG A 277 5.22 19.34 1.16
N PRO A 278 5.06 20.56 0.58
CA PRO A 278 5.81 21.77 0.96
C PRO A 278 5.74 22.22 2.44
N LEU A 279 4.95 21.56 3.28
CA LEU A 279 4.77 21.91 4.69
C LEU A 279 6.01 21.64 5.55
N LEU A 280 6.92 20.77 5.11
CA LEU A 280 8.14 20.46 5.85
C LEU A 280 9.32 21.42 5.56
N ASP A 281 9.19 22.41 4.67
CA ASP A 281 10.32 23.31 4.36
C ASP A 281 10.08 24.75 4.85
N ILE A 282 8.82 25.17 5.05
CA ILE A 282 8.50 26.56 5.44
C ILE A 282 8.42 26.73 6.97
N GLN A 283 8.12 25.65 7.73
CA GLN A 283 7.95 25.70 9.19
C GLN A 283 8.73 24.62 9.95
N ALA A 284 9.36 23.65 9.30
CA ALA A 284 10.12 22.63 10.00
C ALA A 284 11.43 23.20 10.53
N MET A 285 11.82 22.78 11.74
CA MET A 285 13.10 23.20 12.33
C MET A 285 14.32 22.53 11.68
N SER A 286 14.08 21.52 10.83
CA SER A 286 15.09 20.75 10.10
C SER A 286 14.49 20.15 8.83
N ARG A 287 15.31 19.73 7.87
CA ARG A 287 14.86 19.06 6.64
C ARG A 287 14.81 17.54 6.83
N LEU A 288 13.78 16.88 6.29
CA LEU A 288 13.69 15.43 6.31
C LEU A 288 14.73 14.85 5.32
N PRO A 289 15.64 13.97 5.75
CA PRO A 289 16.73 13.45 4.93
C PRO A 289 16.24 12.79 3.65
N THR A 290 16.90 13.08 2.53
CA THR A 290 16.53 12.60 1.19
C THR A 290 16.99 11.16 0.99
N CYS A 291 16.21 10.39 0.24
CA CYS A 291 16.54 9.03 -0.12
C CYS A 291 17.33 9.04 -1.44
N GLU A 292 18.66 8.98 -1.38
CA GLU A 292 19.48 8.96 -2.59
C GLU A 292 19.34 7.62 -3.33
N LEU A 293 18.56 7.63 -4.42
CA LEU A 293 18.29 6.44 -5.23
C LEU A 293 19.58 5.75 -5.71
N ARG A 294 20.62 6.52 -6.03
CA ARG A 294 21.91 6.00 -6.48
C ARG A 294 22.58 5.14 -5.41
N VAL A 295 22.50 5.53 -4.14
CA VAL A 295 23.03 4.74 -3.02
C VAL A 295 22.26 3.43 -2.89
N PHE A 296 20.93 3.48 -2.97
CA PHE A 296 20.10 2.27 -2.85
C PHE A 296 20.27 1.31 -4.01
N ALA A 297 20.50 1.82 -5.23
CA ALA A 297 20.78 1.00 -6.41
C ALA A 297 22.07 0.18 -6.31
N MET A 298 22.98 0.52 -5.40
CA MET A 298 24.19 -0.26 -5.13
C MET A 298 23.91 -1.48 -4.24
N LEU A 299 22.91 -1.40 -3.34
CA LEU A 299 22.66 -2.42 -2.31
C LEU A 299 22.55 -3.86 -2.84
N PRO A 300 21.87 -4.14 -3.98
CA PRO A 300 21.78 -5.51 -4.49
C PRO A 300 23.14 -6.13 -4.79
N ASP A 301 24.06 -5.38 -5.40
CA ASP A 301 25.40 -5.89 -5.72
C ASP A 301 26.25 -6.05 -4.46
N LEU A 302 26.17 -5.12 -3.51
CA LEU A 302 26.87 -5.22 -2.22
C LEU A 302 26.43 -6.44 -1.42
N ILE A 303 25.14 -6.76 -1.46
CA ILE A 303 24.57 -7.90 -0.74
C ILE A 303 24.92 -9.22 -1.41
N ARG A 304 24.92 -9.28 -2.74
CA ARG A 304 25.26 -10.49 -3.50
C ARG A 304 26.77 -10.80 -3.50
N HIS A 305 27.62 -9.77 -3.43
CA HIS A 305 29.07 -9.91 -3.48
C HIS A 305 29.76 -9.16 -2.33
N PRO A 306 29.44 -9.51 -1.07
CA PRO A 306 29.82 -8.68 0.08
C PRO A 306 31.34 -8.69 0.32
N SER A 307 32.02 -9.81 0.08
CA SER A 307 33.47 -9.94 0.24
C SER A 307 34.27 -9.05 -0.71
N GLU A 308 33.75 -8.82 -1.92
CA GLU A 308 34.36 -7.95 -2.94
C GLU A 308 34.13 -6.46 -2.67
N ASN A 309 33.12 -6.12 -1.85
CA ASN A 309 32.61 -4.77 -1.68
C ASN A 309 32.75 -4.23 -0.24
N LYS A 310 33.71 -4.75 0.54
CA LYS A 310 33.88 -4.41 1.98
C LYS A 310 33.95 -2.91 2.26
N GLU A 311 34.78 -2.19 1.50
CA GLU A 311 34.97 -0.73 1.66
C GLU A 311 33.70 0.05 1.32
N GLN A 312 33.02 -0.34 0.23
CA GLN A 312 31.77 0.26 -0.20
C GLN A 312 30.66 0.00 0.82
N ILE A 313 30.58 -1.21 1.39
CA ILE A 313 29.65 -1.53 2.48
C ILE A 313 29.91 -0.63 3.69
N HIS A 314 31.17 -0.43 4.09
CA HIS A 314 31.51 0.46 5.20
C HIS A 314 31.11 1.92 4.93
N TRP A 315 31.36 2.42 3.72
CA TRP A 315 30.97 3.77 3.31
C TRP A 315 29.45 3.95 3.31
N ILE A 316 28.70 3.02 2.70
CA ILE A 316 27.24 3.08 2.67
C ILE A 316 26.67 2.93 4.07
N TYR A 317 27.21 2.05 4.92
CA TYR A 317 26.79 1.94 6.31
C TYR A 317 26.93 3.26 7.07
N SER A 318 28.06 3.96 6.89
CA SER A 318 28.29 5.27 7.50
C SER A 318 27.28 6.32 7.02
N TYR A 319 26.97 6.34 5.72
CA TYR A 319 25.93 7.19 5.15
C TYR A 319 24.55 6.87 5.74
N ILE A 320 24.17 5.59 5.77
CA ILE A 320 22.87 5.14 6.30
C ILE A 320 22.73 5.50 7.78
N LEU A 321 23.80 5.37 8.56
CA LEU A 321 23.80 5.74 9.98
C LEU A 321 23.55 7.24 10.17
N ASP A 322 24.20 8.09 9.39
CA ASP A 322 23.97 9.53 9.39
C ASP A 322 22.51 9.88 9.02
N GLN A 323 22.00 9.33 7.91
CA GLN A 323 20.63 9.58 7.46
C GLN A 323 19.58 9.10 8.48
N TYR A 324 19.80 7.92 9.08
CA TYR A 324 18.99 7.38 10.17
C TYR A 324 18.94 8.35 11.37
N LEU A 325 20.09 8.86 11.81
CA LEU A 325 20.14 9.81 12.93
C LEU A 325 19.45 11.12 12.59
N GLN A 326 19.62 11.64 11.38
CA GLN A 326 18.94 12.86 10.94
C GLN A 326 17.41 12.69 10.89
N VAL A 327 16.89 11.53 10.47
CA VAL A 327 15.45 11.24 10.53
C VAL A 327 14.95 11.26 11.98
N LYS A 328 15.71 10.70 12.94
CA LYS A 328 15.33 10.73 14.36
C LYS A 328 15.29 12.15 14.91
N VAL A 329 16.30 12.95 14.60
CA VAL A 329 16.34 14.38 14.98
C VAL A 329 15.12 15.10 14.40
N PHE A 330 14.84 14.89 13.11
CA PHE A 330 13.68 15.49 12.44
C PHE A 330 12.36 15.10 13.10
N ILE A 331 12.12 13.82 13.39
CA ILE A 331 10.90 13.36 14.07
C ILE A 331 10.79 14.02 15.45
N SER A 332 11.87 14.03 16.22
CA SER A 332 11.86 14.61 17.57
C SER A 332 11.55 16.12 17.58
N ALA A 333 12.08 16.85 16.60
CA ALA A 333 11.89 18.28 16.45
C ALA A 333 10.47 18.65 16.01
N ASN A 334 9.85 17.84 15.14
CA ASN A 334 8.63 18.24 14.44
C ASN A 334 7.35 17.56 14.96
N ARG A 335 7.43 16.40 15.63
CA ARG A 335 6.23 15.61 16.00
C ARG A 335 5.23 16.34 16.90
N GLU A 336 5.68 17.34 17.67
CA GLU A 336 4.84 18.10 18.63
C GLU A 336 4.34 19.42 18.04
N THR A 337 4.71 19.72 16.80
CA THR A 337 4.28 20.95 16.10
C THR A 337 2.83 20.84 15.64
N SER A 338 2.14 21.98 15.55
CA SER A 338 0.72 22.03 15.14
C SER A 338 0.48 21.67 13.68
N CYS A 339 1.51 21.74 12.83
CA CYS A 339 1.42 21.36 11.42
C CYS A 339 1.60 19.85 11.18
N TRP A 340 2.14 19.12 12.16
CA TRP A 340 2.36 17.67 12.07
C TRP A 340 1.04 16.92 12.07
N ASN A 341 0.77 16.20 10.98
CA ASN A 341 -0.39 15.33 10.87
C ASN A 341 0.02 13.86 10.69
N ALA A 342 -0.97 12.97 10.77
CA ALA A 342 -0.72 11.53 10.67
C ALA A 342 -0.01 11.11 9.35
N TYR A 343 -0.26 11.82 8.25
CA TYR A 343 0.40 11.54 6.97
C TYR A 343 1.90 11.87 7.01
N ASP A 344 2.28 12.99 7.64
CA ASP A 344 3.69 13.34 7.81
C ASP A 344 4.41 12.31 8.70
N GLY A 345 3.71 11.82 9.73
CA GLY A 345 4.15 10.72 10.58
C GLY A 345 4.47 9.45 9.78
N ILE A 346 3.56 9.02 8.90
CA ILE A 346 3.73 7.80 8.09
C ILE A 346 4.94 7.93 7.14
N ILE A 347 5.13 9.08 6.48
CA ILE A 347 6.30 9.30 5.60
C ILE A 347 7.60 9.21 6.39
N CYS A 348 7.65 9.80 7.58
CA CYS A 348 8.84 9.74 8.42
C CYS A 348 9.09 8.32 8.93
N ASN A 349 8.02 7.58 9.26
CA ASN A 349 8.09 6.18 9.64
C ASN A 349 8.61 5.31 8.49
N GLU A 350 8.18 5.59 7.25
CA GLU A 350 8.68 4.93 6.04
C GLU A 350 10.19 5.11 5.88
N ARG A 351 10.68 6.36 5.93
CA ARG A 351 12.13 6.63 5.85
C ARG A 351 12.90 6.00 7.01
N HIS A 352 12.37 6.08 8.22
CA HIS A 352 13.01 5.49 9.40
C HIS A 352 13.11 3.96 9.29
N GLY A 353 12.02 3.29 8.89
CA GLY A 353 11.99 1.85 8.70
C GLY A 353 12.94 1.36 7.63
N LEU A 354 13.02 2.08 6.51
CA LEU A 354 13.98 1.79 5.44
C LEU A 354 15.43 1.86 5.94
N PHE A 355 15.81 2.95 6.62
CA PHE A 355 17.18 3.09 7.13
C PHE A 355 17.50 2.10 8.25
N ILE A 356 16.54 1.73 9.10
CA ILE A 356 16.74 0.66 10.09
C ILE A 356 17.02 -0.67 9.39
N ALA A 357 16.21 -1.04 8.40
CA ALA A 357 16.37 -2.32 7.71
C ALA A 357 17.71 -2.41 6.95
N ILE A 358 18.08 -1.35 6.20
CA ILE A 358 19.38 -1.27 5.53
C ILE A 358 20.51 -1.26 6.57
N GLY A 359 20.38 -0.47 7.63
CA GLY A 359 21.38 -0.36 8.70
C GLY A 359 21.66 -1.69 9.40
N ILE A 360 20.62 -2.46 9.73
CA ILE A 360 20.76 -3.81 10.29
C ILE A 360 21.50 -4.73 9.32
N THR A 361 21.11 -4.71 8.04
CA THR A 361 21.69 -5.57 7.01
C THR A 361 23.18 -5.29 6.83
N LEU A 362 23.56 -4.04 6.61
CA LEU A 362 24.96 -3.65 6.44
C LEU A 362 25.77 -3.83 7.72
N ASN A 363 25.18 -3.57 8.90
CA ASN A 363 25.82 -3.86 10.18
C ASN A 363 26.17 -5.35 10.30
N ALA A 364 25.23 -6.24 9.95
CA ALA A 364 25.43 -7.67 10.01
C ALA A 364 26.56 -8.13 9.06
N LEU A 365 26.61 -7.60 7.83
CA LEU A 365 27.71 -7.84 6.89
C LEU A 365 29.06 -7.37 7.47
N LEU A 366 29.14 -6.15 8.00
CA LEU A 366 30.37 -5.63 8.60
C LEU A 366 30.82 -6.42 9.83
N ARG A 367 29.88 -6.99 10.59
CA ARG A 367 30.17 -7.87 11.72
C ARG A 367 30.66 -9.25 11.29
N ALA A 368 30.21 -9.76 10.15
CA ALA A 368 30.79 -10.97 9.58
C ALA A 368 32.27 -10.75 9.24
N PHE A 369 32.62 -9.58 8.70
CA PHE A 369 34.03 -9.22 8.44
C PHE A 369 34.83 -8.91 9.71
N ASN A 370 34.20 -8.36 10.74
CA ASN A 370 34.86 -7.92 11.97
C ASN A 370 34.06 -8.34 13.23
N PRO A 371 34.08 -9.63 13.62
CA PRO A 371 33.21 -10.16 14.68
C PRO A 371 33.42 -9.51 16.05
N SER A 372 34.65 -9.07 16.33
CA SER A 372 35.06 -8.45 17.60
C SER A 372 34.75 -6.96 17.70
N ASN A 373 34.15 -6.33 16.68
CA ASN A 373 33.85 -4.91 16.70
C ASN A 373 32.67 -4.59 17.64
N ILE A 374 32.98 -4.15 18.86
CA ILE A 374 32.01 -3.82 19.91
C ILE A 374 31.08 -2.65 19.56
N LEU A 375 31.53 -1.73 18.70
CA LEU A 375 30.72 -0.59 18.27
C LEU A 375 29.56 -1.07 17.39
N LEU A 376 29.84 -1.97 16.45
CA LEU A 376 28.81 -2.59 15.61
C LEU A 376 27.80 -3.38 16.44
N VAL A 377 28.24 -4.06 17.50
CA VAL A 377 27.34 -4.75 18.45
C VAL A 377 26.38 -3.77 19.12
N SER A 378 26.91 -2.64 19.58
CA SER A 378 26.12 -1.61 20.27
C SER A 378 25.11 -0.94 19.33
N GLN A 379 25.55 -0.62 18.10
CA GLN A 379 24.71 -0.04 17.07
C GLN A 379 23.58 -1.00 16.63
N ARG A 380 23.87 -2.30 16.49
CA ARG A 380 22.86 -3.33 16.21
C ARG A 380 21.77 -3.35 17.29
N SER A 381 22.14 -3.31 18.56
CA SER A 381 21.17 -3.30 19.66
C SER A 381 20.27 -2.07 19.61
N ILE A 382 20.83 -0.91 19.25
CA ILE A 382 20.06 0.33 19.04
C ILE A 382 19.08 0.16 17.87
N PHE A 383 19.52 -0.38 16.72
CA PHE A 383 18.62 -0.63 15.60
C PHE A 383 17.47 -1.60 15.96
N CYS A 384 17.76 -2.65 16.73
CA CYS A 384 16.73 -3.60 17.17
C CYS A 384 15.69 -2.93 18.08
N ALA A 385 16.14 -2.11 19.04
CA ALA A 385 15.25 -1.35 19.90
C ALA A 385 14.40 -0.35 19.10
N ASP A 386 15.00 0.34 18.14
CA ASP A 386 14.30 1.30 17.29
C ASP A 386 13.31 0.62 16.32
N ALA A 387 13.59 -0.61 15.86
CA ALA A 387 12.64 -1.42 15.09
C ALA A 387 11.38 -1.74 15.90
N ILE A 388 11.54 -2.08 17.19
CA ILE A 388 10.41 -2.30 18.11
C ILE A 388 9.61 -1.01 18.29
N ILE A 389 10.29 0.11 18.57
CA ILE A 389 9.64 1.41 18.76
C ILE A 389 8.86 1.84 17.50
N LEU A 390 9.46 1.66 16.33
CA LEU A 390 8.83 1.94 15.05
C LEU A 390 7.56 1.10 14.86
N ALA A 391 7.65 -0.21 15.11
CA ALA A 391 6.52 -1.12 14.96
C ALA A 391 5.38 -0.78 15.92
N GLU A 392 5.67 -0.51 17.19
CA GLU A 392 4.65 -0.09 18.16
C GLU A 392 3.96 1.21 17.73
N ARG A 393 4.74 2.20 17.28
CA ARG A 393 4.22 3.48 16.79
C ARG A 393 3.33 3.32 15.55
N ALA A 394 3.70 2.43 14.62
CA ALA A 394 3.02 2.22 13.36
C ALA A 394 1.84 1.21 13.43
N LYS A 395 1.44 0.73 14.63
CA LYS A 395 0.35 -0.24 14.78
C LYS A 395 -0.98 0.24 14.17
N GLN A 396 -1.26 1.54 14.20
CA GLN A 396 -2.48 2.15 13.64
C GLN A 396 -2.45 2.31 12.11
N GLU A 397 -1.27 2.14 11.51
CA GLU A 397 -1.04 2.26 10.07
C GLU A 397 -1.32 0.92 9.34
N ARG A 398 -1.69 -0.14 10.07
CA ARG A 398 -2.09 -1.43 9.49
C ARG A 398 -3.52 -1.36 8.91
N PRO A 399 -3.83 -2.12 7.84
CA PRO A 399 -2.97 -3.11 7.20
C PRO A 399 -2.18 -2.61 5.98
N LEU A 400 -2.48 -1.40 5.45
CA LEU A 400 -1.90 -0.91 4.19
C LEU A 400 -0.71 0.03 4.37
N ALA A 401 -0.82 1.02 5.27
CA ALA A 401 0.14 2.12 5.36
C ALA A 401 1.45 1.73 6.10
N ALA A 402 1.41 0.71 6.97
CA ALA A 402 2.55 0.24 7.76
C ALA A 402 3.59 -0.59 6.97
N HIS A 403 3.76 -0.30 5.68
CA HIS A 403 4.48 -1.15 4.74
C HIS A 403 6.00 -1.24 4.96
N HIS A 404 6.55 -0.28 5.70
CA HIS A 404 7.97 -0.16 6.04
C HIS A 404 8.37 -0.93 7.30
N VAL A 405 7.41 -1.48 8.06
CA VAL A 405 7.68 -2.12 9.36
C VAL A 405 8.16 -3.56 9.24
N PRO A 406 7.50 -4.46 8.46
CA PRO A 406 7.79 -5.89 8.49
C PRO A 406 9.26 -6.23 8.26
N GLN A 407 9.88 -5.57 7.29
CA GLN A 407 11.29 -5.81 6.96
C GLN A 407 12.22 -5.47 8.12
N ALA A 408 12.03 -4.32 8.77
CA ALA A 408 12.86 -3.89 9.90
C ALA A 408 12.74 -4.83 11.11
N ILE A 409 11.52 -5.26 11.47
CA ILE A 409 11.32 -6.15 12.62
C ILE A 409 11.82 -7.57 12.36
N VAL A 410 11.67 -8.11 11.14
CA VAL A 410 12.18 -9.45 10.82
C VAL A 410 13.71 -9.42 10.73
N ALA A 411 14.30 -8.36 10.14
CA ALA A 411 15.75 -8.18 10.13
C ALA A 411 16.31 -8.08 11.56
N ALA A 412 15.70 -7.26 12.43
CA ALA A 412 16.08 -7.15 13.84
C ALA A 412 15.99 -8.49 14.58
N TRP A 413 14.93 -9.26 14.31
CA TRP A 413 14.71 -10.56 14.93
C TRP A 413 15.79 -11.58 14.54
N CYS A 414 16.31 -11.51 13.32
CA CYS A 414 17.39 -12.40 12.84
C CYS A 414 18.73 -12.14 13.54
N VAL A 415 19.03 -10.86 13.85
CA VAL A 415 20.35 -10.45 14.35
C VAL A 415 20.44 -10.30 15.85
N THR A 416 19.33 -10.16 16.58
CA THR A 416 19.39 -9.96 18.03
C THR A 416 19.83 -11.23 18.75
N ASP A 417 20.72 -11.07 19.73
CA ASP A 417 21.14 -12.14 20.65
C ASP A 417 20.43 -12.03 22.02
N ASP A 418 19.70 -10.93 22.25
CA ASP A 418 18.93 -10.73 23.47
C ASP A 418 17.57 -11.42 23.38
N GLU A 419 17.34 -12.41 24.24
CA GLU A 419 16.12 -13.24 24.23
C GLU A 419 14.84 -12.42 24.51
N GLY A 420 14.91 -11.40 25.37
CA GLY A 420 13.75 -10.53 25.64
C GLY A 420 13.34 -9.71 24.42
N THR A 421 14.32 -9.13 23.73
CA THR A 421 14.15 -8.41 22.47
C THR A 421 13.66 -9.38 21.38
N LYS A 422 14.21 -10.59 21.30
CA LYS A 422 13.81 -11.62 20.34
C LYS A 422 12.35 -12.02 20.51
N GLU A 423 11.89 -12.20 21.75
CA GLU A 423 10.49 -12.53 22.04
C GLU A 423 9.54 -11.37 21.73
N THR A 424 9.92 -10.14 22.09
CA THR A 424 9.13 -8.94 21.75
C THR A 424 8.98 -8.78 20.23
N LEU A 425 10.06 -8.95 19.48
CA LEU A 425 10.04 -8.90 18.02
C LEU A 425 9.20 -10.04 17.43
N ARG A 426 9.24 -11.24 18.02
CA ARG A 426 8.39 -12.36 17.58
C ARG A 426 6.90 -12.03 17.72
N GLN A 427 6.50 -11.41 18.83
CA GLN A 427 5.12 -10.96 19.03
C GLN A 427 4.72 -9.90 18.00
N LEU A 428 5.59 -8.92 17.75
CA LEU A 428 5.36 -7.91 16.70
C LEU A 428 5.28 -8.52 15.30
N ILE A 429 6.09 -9.52 14.99
CA ILE A 429 6.01 -10.24 13.70
C ILE A 429 4.64 -10.91 13.55
N GLU A 430 4.07 -11.48 14.61
CA GLU A 430 2.72 -12.03 14.58
C GLU A 430 1.65 -10.92 14.43
N ASP A 431 1.78 -9.80 15.15
CA ASP A 431 0.89 -8.64 15.02
C ASP A 431 0.85 -8.10 13.57
N TYR A 432 1.96 -8.19 12.85
CA TYR A 432 2.09 -7.71 11.48
C TYR A 432 1.84 -8.78 10.42
N ARG A 433 1.61 -10.05 10.83
CA ARG A 433 1.43 -11.20 9.93
C ARG A 433 0.38 -10.97 8.85
N SER A 434 -0.74 -10.36 9.22
CA SER A 434 -1.90 -10.12 8.35
C SER A 434 -1.78 -8.82 7.55
N THR A 435 -0.61 -8.20 7.46
CA THR A 435 -0.41 -6.98 6.66
C THR A 435 0.01 -7.32 5.23
N PHE A 436 -0.34 -6.46 4.28
CA PHE A 436 0.05 -6.64 2.88
C PHE A 436 1.56 -6.60 2.68
N ALA A 437 2.27 -5.79 3.48
CA ALA A 437 3.72 -5.73 3.43
C ALA A 437 4.40 -6.99 3.99
N MET A 438 3.82 -7.63 5.01
CA MET A 438 4.33 -8.93 5.44
C MET A 438 4.13 -9.99 4.36
N ALA A 439 2.97 -10.00 3.68
CA ALA A 439 2.75 -10.89 2.54
C ALA A 439 3.78 -10.68 1.42
N LYS A 440 4.11 -9.41 1.11
CA LYS A 440 5.18 -9.05 0.17
C LYS A 440 6.54 -9.58 0.63
N LEU A 441 6.89 -9.36 1.90
CA LEU A 441 8.15 -9.84 2.47
C LEU A 441 8.27 -11.36 2.35
N VAL A 442 7.26 -12.11 2.79
CA VAL A 442 7.23 -13.58 2.70
C VAL A 442 7.41 -14.06 1.25
N GLN A 443 6.80 -13.38 0.29
CA GLN A 443 6.95 -13.69 -1.12
C GLN A 443 8.39 -13.51 -1.60
N HIS A 444 9.06 -12.43 -1.21
CA HIS A 444 10.48 -12.21 -1.52
C HIS A 444 11.35 -13.29 -0.86
N LEU A 445 11.13 -13.57 0.42
CA LEU A 445 11.88 -14.59 1.17
C LEU A 445 11.74 -15.98 0.58
N SER A 446 10.56 -16.31 0.07
CA SER A 446 10.35 -17.62 -0.58
C SER A 446 11.12 -17.77 -1.91
N CYS A 447 11.65 -16.67 -2.44
CA CYS A 447 12.52 -16.67 -3.61
C CYS A 447 14.01 -16.65 -3.26
N TRP A 448 14.38 -16.53 -1.99
CA TRP A 448 15.76 -16.43 -1.50
C TRP A 448 16.23 -17.80 -0.97
N PRO A 449 17.02 -18.57 -1.74
CA PRO A 449 17.50 -19.89 -1.32
C PRO A 449 18.42 -19.85 -0.09
N GLU A 450 19.19 -18.77 0.05
CA GLU A 450 20.19 -18.56 1.10
C GLU A 450 19.61 -17.86 2.33
N ALA A 451 18.29 -17.68 2.41
CA ALA A 451 17.64 -16.99 3.53
C ALA A 451 18.09 -17.55 4.91
N PRO A 452 18.34 -16.68 5.91
CA PRO A 452 18.83 -17.06 7.22
C PRO A 452 18.07 -18.24 7.82
N ALA A 453 18.79 -19.26 8.29
CA ALA A 453 18.16 -20.49 8.77
C ALA A 453 17.20 -20.25 9.94
N LYS A 454 17.50 -19.25 10.78
CA LYS A 454 16.66 -18.80 11.90
C LYS A 454 15.24 -18.45 11.47
N LEU A 455 15.02 -17.95 10.25
CA LEU A 455 13.67 -17.63 9.77
C LEU A 455 12.73 -18.84 9.74
N ARG A 456 13.27 -20.06 9.71
CA ARG A 456 12.47 -21.30 9.83
C ARG A 456 11.86 -21.49 11.23
N GLU A 457 12.34 -20.78 12.25
CA GLU A 457 11.72 -20.75 13.58
C GLU A 457 10.36 -20.03 13.56
N ILE A 458 10.01 -19.30 12.49
CA ILE A 458 8.71 -18.66 12.31
C ILE A 458 7.81 -19.62 11.51
N PRO A 459 6.85 -20.34 12.15
CA PRO A 459 6.24 -21.54 11.56
C PRO A 459 5.45 -21.30 10.26
N TRP A 460 4.90 -20.10 10.10
CA TRP A 460 4.10 -19.74 8.92
C TRP A 460 4.93 -19.16 7.77
N LEU A 461 6.23 -18.91 7.99
CA LEU A 461 7.12 -18.39 6.97
C LEU A 461 7.65 -19.55 6.13
N THR A 462 7.14 -19.68 4.91
CA THR A 462 7.49 -20.79 4.02
C THR A 462 8.73 -20.41 3.19
N LEU A 463 9.87 -20.98 3.55
CA LEU A 463 11.10 -20.86 2.76
C LEU A 463 11.25 -22.03 1.77
N PRO A 464 11.88 -21.83 0.60
CA PRO A 464 12.20 -22.92 -0.31
C PRO A 464 13.09 -23.92 0.43
N LYS A 465 12.78 -25.22 0.29
CA LYS A 465 13.70 -26.26 0.74
C LYS A 465 14.96 -26.15 -0.10
N LYS A 466 16.13 -26.09 0.54
CA LYS A 466 17.43 -26.21 -0.14
C LYS A 466 17.42 -27.56 -0.87
N THR A 467 17.23 -27.56 -2.19
CA THR A 467 17.29 -28.81 -2.96
C THR A 467 18.71 -29.34 -2.87
N GLU A 468 18.88 -30.65 -2.63
CA GLU A 468 20.21 -31.31 -2.57
C GLU A 468 21.04 -31.00 -3.82
N ALA A 469 20.42 -30.83 -4.98
CA ALA A 469 21.08 -30.41 -6.22
C ALA A 469 21.58 -28.95 -6.22
N ALA A 470 20.95 -28.03 -5.48
CA ALA A 470 21.42 -26.65 -5.34
C ALA A 470 22.53 -26.54 -4.29
N ALA A 471 22.50 -27.38 -3.26
CA ALA A 471 23.61 -27.55 -2.34
C ALA A 471 24.83 -28.16 -3.07
N ALA A 472 24.62 -29.19 -3.88
CA ALA A 472 25.66 -29.81 -4.70
C ALA A 472 26.17 -28.90 -5.82
N ALA A 473 25.34 -28.03 -6.40
CA ALA A 473 25.78 -27.05 -7.39
C ALA A 473 26.58 -25.91 -6.76
N ALA A 474 26.27 -25.51 -5.53
CA ALA A 474 27.07 -24.55 -4.76
C ALA A 474 28.40 -25.17 -4.31
N GLU A 475 28.40 -26.45 -3.90
CA GLU A 475 29.62 -27.21 -3.60
C GLU A 475 30.47 -27.43 -4.87
N ALA A 476 29.87 -27.77 -6.00
CA ALA A 476 30.59 -27.95 -7.27
C ALA A 476 31.10 -26.62 -7.86
N ALA A 477 30.41 -25.50 -7.61
CA ALA A 477 30.90 -24.18 -7.97
C ALA A 477 32.08 -23.74 -7.08
N ALA A 478 32.02 -24.02 -5.77
CA ALA A 478 33.13 -23.83 -4.85
C ALA A 478 34.34 -24.71 -5.21
N GLU A 479 34.13 -26.00 -5.50
CA GLU A 479 35.19 -26.92 -5.94
C GLU A 479 35.80 -26.54 -7.30
N ALA A 480 35.02 -25.94 -8.20
CA ALA A 480 35.51 -25.47 -9.50
C ALA A 480 36.35 -24.19 -9.38
N ASP A 481 36.01 -23.28 -8.45
CA ASP A 481 36.83 -22.10 -8.14
C ASP A 481 38.10 -22.48 -7.36
N ALA A 482 38.02 -23.45 -6.44
CA ALA A 482 39.16 -24.00 -5.69
C ALA A 482 40.20 -24.71 -6.57
N GLN A 483 39.81 -25.17 -7.77
CA GLN A 483 40.75 -25.78 -8.73
C GLN A 483 41.50 -24.76 -9.60
N SER A 484 41.24 -23.45 -9.45
CA SER A 484 41.85 -22.42 -10.30
C SER A 484 42.82 -21.46 -9.62
N VAL A 485 42.86 -21.32 -8.29
CA VAL A 485 43.88 -20.48 -7.63
C VAL A 485 44.22 -21.01 -6.23
N ASP A 486 45.50 -21.22 -6.00
CA ASP A 486 46.14 -21.49 -4.71
C ASP A 486 46.06 -20.22 -3.82
N THR A 487 44.90 -19.93 -3.21
CA THR A 487 44.74 -18.92 -2.14
C THR A 487 43.52 -19.19 -1.23
N ASP A 488 43.84 -19.38 0.06
CA ASP A 488 43.08 -18.99 1.26
C ASP A 488 41.69 -19.62 1.55
N ASP A 489 41.73 -20.75 2.27
CA ASP A 489 40.65 -21.46 2.99
C ASP A 489 39.79 -20.52 3.90
N GLY A 490 40.27 -19.31 4.19
CA GLY A 490 39.50 -18.28 4.88
C GLY A 490 38.41 -17.59 4.04
N THR A 491 38.52 -17.59 2.71
CA THR A 491 37.64 -16.76 1.84
C THR A 491 36.27 -17.41 1.59
N GLU A 492 36.22 -18.74 1.44
CA GLU A 492 34.98 -19.50 1.20
C GLU A 492 34.09 -19.60 2.45
N ILE A 493 34.68 -19.73 3.64
CA ILE A 493 33.94 -19.76 4.91
C ILE A 493 33.22 -18.43 5.15
N ILE A 494 33.87 -17.31 4.80
CA ILE A 494 33.32 -15.97 4.93
C ILE A 494 32.08 -15.81 4.05
N ASP A 495 32.06 -16.33 2.82
CA ASP A 495 30.90 -16.12 1.93
C ASP A 495 29.63 -16.80 2.47
N ARG A 496 29.76 -18.00 3.04
CA ARG A 496 28.62 -18.71 3.67
C ARG A 496 28.14 -18.03 4.95
N GLU A 497 29.05 -17.62 5.84
CA GLU A 497 28.70 -16.89 7.06
C GLU A 497 28.09 -15.52 6.73
N THR A 498 28.63 -14.84 5.72
CA THR A 498 28.14 -13.52 5.31
C THR A 498 26.70 -13.58 4.80
N HIS A 499 26.34 -14.64 4.06
CA HIS A 499 24.96 -14.86 3.64
C HIS A 499 24.02 -15.29 4.79
N GLU A 500 24.52 -16.05 5.79
CA GLU A 500 23.73 -16.41 6.97
C GLU A 500 23.38 -15.19 7.84
N PHE A 501 24.27 -14.21 7.89
CA PHE A 501 24.06 -12.95 8.63
C PHE A 501 23.45 -11.85 7.76
N CYS A 502 23.40 -12.01 6.44
CA CYS A 502 22.70 -11.07 5.59
C CYS A 502 21.24 -11.04 6.02
N CYS A 503 20.77 -9.87 6.42
CA CYS A 503 19.40 -9.69 6.88
C CYS A 503 18.55 -9.12 5.77
N ILE A 504 17.24 -9.32 5.90
CA ILE A 504 16.30 -9.13 4.80
C ILE A 504 16.23 -7.65 4.40
N LEU A 505 16.49 -7.37 3.12
CA LEU A 505 16.41 -6.05 2.48
C LEU A 505 15.19 -5.90 1.55
#